data_AF-A0A7S2QEH0-F1
#
_entry.id   AF-A0A7S2QEH0-F1
#
_cell.length_a   1.000
_cell.length_b   1.000
_cell.length_c   1.000
_cell.angle_alpha   90.00
_cell.angle_beta   90.00
_cell.angle_gamma   90.00
#
_symmetry.space_group_name_H-M   'P 1'
#
loop_
_entity.id
_entity.type
_entity.pdbx_description
1 polymer ?
#
loop_
_entity_poly.entity_id
_entity_poly.type
_entity_poly.pdbx_seq_one_letter_code
_entity_poly.pdbx_strand_id
1 'polypeptide(L)'
;CSWPVVKEAVVAAKRRLLDAACGAKRDLVLSDTGSDSGGLVKTIGTLKAQGYIVHLCGIFADPKEIVERGVAREVAAGKRYNRDVKKLGKSFSAFAPAIAAVNGRYCLVRNATGQEPALYREGAGGERVEFDLGAALAWAPAPRGEVARGEAVEAP
;
A
#
# COMPACT_ATOMS: atom_id res chain seq x y z
N CYS A 1 1.23 -31.56 0.76
CA CYS A 1 0.76 -30.83 1.95
C CYS A 1 -0.38 -29.91 1.55
N SER A 2 -1.58 -30.09 2.12
CA SER A 2 -2.75 -29.31 1.72
C SER A 2 -2.66 -27.87 2.28
N TRP A 3 -2.78 -26.89 1.38
CA TRP A 3 -2.79 -25.45 1.69
C TRP A 3 -3.75 -25.00 2.82
N PRO A 4 -4.94 -25.63 3.04
CA PRO A 4 -5.85 -25.20 4.10
C PRO A 4 -5.26 -25.30 5.52
N VAL A 5 -4.52 -26.36 5.81
CA VAL A 5 -3.98 -26.61 7.16
C VAL A 5 -2.84 -25.65 7.50
N VAL A 6 -1.98 -25.34 6.52
CA VAL A 6 -0.87 -24.40 6.71
C VAL A 6 -1.35 -22.95 6.80
N LYS A 7 -2.47 -22.61 6.14
CA LYS A 7 -3.01 -21.25 6.12
C LYS A 7 -3.34 -20.73 7.52
N GLU A 8 -4.03 -21.53 8.34
CA GLU A 8 -4.42 -21.13 9.68
C GLU A 8 -3.21 -20.92 10.59
N ALA A 9 -2.23 -21.83 10.54
CA ALA A 9 -0.98 -21.70 11.28
C ALA A 9 -0.20 -20.43 10.90
N VAL A 10 -0.11 -20.12 9.60
CA VAL A 10 0.56 -18.91 9.10
C VAL A 10 -0.19 -17.64 9.53
N VAL A 11 -1.53 -17.63 9.47
CA VAL A 11 -2.34 -16.49 9.92
C VAL A 11 -2.16 -16.27 11.42
N ALA A 12 -2.19 -17.33 12.22
CA ALA A 12 -1.96 -17.26 13.66
C ALA A 12 -0.54 -16.77 13.99
N ALA A 13 0.49 -17.26 13.29
CA ALA A 13 1.86 -16.81 13.47
C ALA A 13 2.03 -15.32 13.13
N LYS A 14 1.46 -14.86 12.00
CA LYS A 14 1.46 -13.43 11.63
C LYS A 14 0.81 -12.56 12.69
N ARG A 15 -0.33 -13.00 13.23
CA ARG A 15 -1.03 -12.29 14.30
C ARG A 15 -0.17 -12.19 15.56
N ARG A 16 0.45 -13.29 16.00
CA ARG A 16 1.36 -13.29 17.16
C ARG A 16 2.55 -12.34 16.98
N LEU A 17 3.15 -12.31 15.79
CA LEU A 17 4.27 -11.40 15.48
C LEU A 17 3.83 -9.94 15.50
N LEU A 18 2.65 -9.63 14.94
CA LEU A 18 2.07 -8.30 14.98
C LEU A 18 1.80 -7.89 16.44
N ASP A 19 1.13 -8.73 17.22
CA ASP A 19 0.81 -8.46 18.62
C ASP A 19 2.09 -8.23 19.45
N ALA A 20 3.14 -9.01 19.23
CA ALA A 20 4.43 -8.85 19.90
C ALA A 20 5.13 -7.54 19.54
N ALA A 21 5.16 -7.18 18.25
CA ALA A 21 5.74 -5.91 17.80
C ALA A 21 4.93 -4.72 18.31
N CYS A 22 3.60 -4.84 18.33
CA CYS A 22 2.67 -3.88 18.91
C CYS A 22 2.91 -3.65 20.40
N GLY A 23 3.05 -4.74 21.18
CA GLY A 23 3.36 -4.69 22.60
C GLY A 23 4.72 -4.04 22.89
N ALA A 24 5.69 -4.26 22.00
CA ALA A 24 7.03 -3.69 22.10
C ALA A 24 7.18 -2.29 21.45
N LYS A 25 6.09 -1.67 20.97
CA LYS A 25 6.09 -0.35 20.30
C LYS A 25 7.11 -0.20 19.17
N ARG A 26 7.34 -1.27 18.40
CA ARG A 26 8.29 -1.24 17.27
C ARG A 26 7.66 -0.60 16.06
N ASP A 27 8.45 0.10 15.25
CA ASP A 27 7.99 0.58 13.95
C ASP A 27 7.56 -0.59 13.04
N LEU A 28 6.43 -0.41 12.36
CA LEU A 28 5.79 -1.43 11.55
C LEU A 28 5.65 -0.97 10.11
N VAL A 29 6.03 -1.84 9.18
CA VAL A 29 5.70 -1.70 7.75
C VAL A 29 4.76 -2.83 7.37
N LEU A 30 3.50 -2.49 7.13
CA LEU A 30 2.47 -3.45 6.72
C LEU A 30 2.13 -3.26 5.25
N SER A 31 2.39 -4.30 4.45
CA SER A 31 1.95 -4.33 3.05
C SER A 31 0.51 -4.82 2.96
N ASP A 32 -0.37 -4.04 2.34
CA ASP A 32 -1.75 -4.42 2.03
C ASP A 32 -2.06 -4.07 0.57
N THR A 33 -2.88 -4.87 -0.09
CA THR A 33 -3.27 -4.65 -1.49
C THR A 33 -4.51 -3.78 -1.65
N GLY A 34 -5.15 -3.34 -0.56
CA GLY A 34 -6.38 -2.55 -0.58
C GLY A 34 -7.60 -3.32 -1.11
N SER A 35 -7.52 -4.65 -1.18
CA SER A 35 -8.59 -5.49 -1.75
C SER A 35 -9.82 -5.58 -0.84
N ASP A 36 -9.64 -5.34 0.45
CA ASP A 36 -10.69 -5.18 1.45
C ASP A 36 -10.47 -3.85 2.18
N SER A 37 -11.14 -2.80 1.68
CA SER A 37 -11.03 -1.47 2.26
C SER A 37 -11.52 -1.43 3.72
N GLY A 38 -12.51 -2.25 4.10
CA GLY A 38 -13.03 -2.28 5.46
C GLY A 38 -12.01 -2.91 6.42
N GLY A 39 -11.39 -4.01 5.99
CA GLY A 39 -10.29 -4.66 6.72
C GLY A 39 -9.08 -3.73 6.91
N LEU A 40 -8.72 -2.96 5.87
CA LEU A 40 -7.64 -1.99 5.94
C LEU A 40 -7.93 -0.88 6.97
N VAL A 41 -9.11 -0.25 6.89
CA VAL A 41 -9.52 0.81 7.84
C VAL A 41 -9.58 0.27 9.28
N LYS A 42 -10.08 -0.95 9.48
CA LYS A 42 -10.10 -1.60 10.79
C LYS A 42 -8.69 -1.83 11.35
N THR A 43 -7.75 -2.22 10.49
CA THR A 43 -6.35 -2.42 10.86
C THR A 43 -5.71 -1.09 11.29
N ILE A 44 -5.91 -0.03 10.51
CA ILE A 44 -5.45 1.33 10.85
C ILE A 44 -6.02 1.77 12.20
N GLY A 45 -7.34 1.60 12.41
CA GLY A 45 -7.99 1.94 13.68
C GLY A 45 -7.41 1.17 14.87
N THR A 46 -7.08 -0.11 14.69
CA THR A 46 -6.46 -0.95 15.74
C THR A 46 -5.06 -0.45 16.09
N LEU A 47 -4.22 -0.12 15.10
CA LEU A 47 -2.89 0.41 15.34
C LEU A 47 -2.93 1.78 16.04
N LYS A 48 -3.85 2.66 15.62
CA LYS A 48 -4.09 3.95 16.29
C LYS A 48 -4.51 3.76 17.75
N ALA A 49 -5.43 2.84 18.02
CA ALA A 49 -5.86 2.53 19.39
C ALA A 49 -4.71 1.97 20.26
N GLN A 50 -3.69 1.38 19.62
CA GLN A 50 -2.46 0.94 20.27
C GLN A 50 -1.40 2.05 20.35
N GLY A 51 -1.72 3.30 20.02
CA GLY A 51 -0.82 4.45 20.18
C GLY A 51 0.17 4.67 19.04
N TYR A 52 -0.01 4.01 17.88
CA TYR A 52 0.82 4.26 16.71
C TYR A 52 0.42 5.54 15.96
N ILE A 53 1.43 6.22 15.40
CA ILE A 53 1.24 7.17 14.30
C ILE A 53 1.26 6.36 13.01
N VAL A 54 0.10 6.25 12.35
CA VAL A 54 -0.04 5.44 11.15
C VAL A 54 0.14 6.34 9.93
N HIS A 55 1.10 6.00 9.08
CA HIS A 55 1.29 6.62 7.77
C HIS A 55 0.74 5.70 6.67
N LEU A 56 0.40 6.27 5.51
CA LEU A 56 -0.03 5.50 4.34
C LEU A 56 0.85 5.82 3.13
N CYS A 57 1.42 4.79 2.50
CA CYS A 57 2.02 4.90 1.17
C CYS A 57 1.19 4.08 0.18
N GLY A 58 0.34 4.75 -0.60
CA GLY A 58 -0.50 4.13 -1.61
C GLY A 58 0.23 4.07 -2.95
N ILE A 59 0.50 2.87 -3.46
CA ILE A 59 1.15 2.70 -4.77
C ILE A 59 0.08 2.30 -5.79
N PHE A 60 0.02 3.00 -6.91
CA PHE A 60 -0.90 2.70 -8.00
C PHE A 60 -0.22 2.68 -9.37
N ALA A 61 -0.85 1.99 -10.30
CA ALA A 61 -0.41 1.85 -11.68
C ALA A 61 -1.62 1.57 -12.56
N ASP A 62 -1.44 1.55 -13.88
CA ASP A 62 -2.48 1.10 -14.79
C ASP A 62 -2.85 -0.37 -14.46
N PRO A 63 -4.13 -0.68 -14.22
CA PRO A 63 -4.57 -2.05 -13.99
C PRO A 63 -4.11 -3.05 -15.07
N LYS A 64 -4.08 -2.65 -16.34
CA LYS A 64 -3.61 -3.50 -17.44
C LYS A 64 -2.13 -3.83 -17.28
N GLU A 65 -1.33 -2.83 -16.97
CA GLU A 65 0.11 -2.99 -16.72
C GLU A 65 0.37 -3.89 -15.48
N ILE A 66 -0.45 -3.78 -14.43
CA ILE A 66 -0.36 -4.67 -13.27
C ILE A 66 -0.63 -6.12 -13.67
N VAL A 67 -1.66 -6.35 -14.49
CA VAL A 67 -1.98 -7.70 -14.98
C VAL A 67 -0.87 -8.25 -15.86
N GLU A 68 -0.35 -7.47 -16.80
CA GLU A 68 0.76 -7.86 -17.68
C GLU A 68 2.00 -8.24 -16.88
N ARG A 69 2.41 -7.41 -15.90
CA ARG A 69 3.51 -7.73 -14.98
C ARG A 69 3.22 -8.99 -14.15
N GLY A 70 1.97 -9.18 -13.73
CA GLY A 70 1.53 -10.37 -13.03
C GLY A 70 1.67 -11.64 -13.88
N VAL A 71 1.24 -11.59 -15.15
CA VAL A 71 1.35 -12.71 -16.10
C VAL A 71 2.82 -13.05 -16.38
N ALA A 72 3.66 -12.04 -16.61
CA ALA A 72 5.10 -12.26 -16.82
C ALA A 72 5.76 -12.96 -15.61
N ARG A 73 5.37 -12.57 -14.39
CA ARG A 73 5.85 -13.20 -13.15
C ARG A 73 5.26 -14.59 -12.92
N GLU A 74 4.01 -14.83 -13.32
CA GLU A 74 3.38 -16.15 -13.24
C GLU A 74 4.14 -17.17 -14.09
N VAL A 75 4.53 -16.79 -15.30
CA VAL A 75 5.33 -17.65 -16.20
C VAL A 75 6.69 -17.98 -15.58
N ALA A 76 7.33 -17.01 -14.92
CA ALA A 76 8.64 -17.20 -14.32
C ALA A 76 8.62 -17.99 -12.99
N ALA A 77 7.63 -17.76 -12.13
CA ALA A 77 7.61 -18.24 -10.74
C ALA A 77 6.49 -19.24 -10.42
N GLY A 78 5.59 -19.53 -11.37
CA GLY A 78 4.45 -20.44 -11.20
C GLY A 78 3.34 -19.91 -10.29
N LYS A 79 3.42 -18.66 -9.81
CA LYS A 79 2.41 -18.07 -8.93
C LYS A 79 1.32 -17.38 -9.74
N ARG A 80 0.07 -17.82 -9.58
CA ARG A 80 -1.10 -17.19 -10.23
C ARG A 80 -1.36 -15.79 -9.66
N TYR A 81 -1.54 -14.82 -10.55
CA TYR A 81 -1.93 -13.44 -10.20
C TYR A 81 -3.38 -13.16 -10.62
N ASN A 82 -4.02 -12.20 -9.97
CA ASN A 82 -5.37 -11.77 -10.33
C ASN A 82 -5.33 -11.05 -11.69
N ARG A 83 -6.14 -11.51 -12.65
CA ARG A 83 -6.24 -10.94 -14.00
C ARG A 83 -7.49 -10.07 -14.19
N ASP A 84 -8.32 -9.93 -13.14
CA ASP A 84 -9.51 -9.10 -13.18
C ASP A 84 -9.14 -7.62 -13.00
N VAL A 85 -9.03 -6.93 -14.14
CA VAL A 85 -8.76 -5.50 -14.24
C VAL A 85 -9.79 -4.65 -13.48
N LYS A 86 -11.07 -5.03 -13.49
CA LYS A 86 -12.13 -4.28 -12.79
C LYS A 86 -11.94 -4.40 -11.28
N LYS A 87 -11.61 -5.60 -10.80
CA LYS A 87 -11.34 -5.83 -9.38
C LYS A 87 -10.08 -5.09 -8.91
N LEU A 88 -9.03 -5.03 -9.73
CA LEU A 88 -7.84 -4.22 -9.44
C LEU A 88 -8.16 -2.72 -9.44
N GLY A 89 -8.96 -2.24 -10.39
CA GLY A 89 -9.44 -0.86 -10.38
C GLY A 89 -10.15 -0.50 -9.08
N LYS A 90 -11.01 -1.40 -8.57
CA LYS A 90 -11.72 -1.21 -7.31
C LYS A 90 -10.80 -1.16 -6.09
N SER A 91 -9.66 -1.86 -6.05
CA SER A 91 -8.76 -1.76 -4.89
C SER A 91 -8.20 -0.35 -4.67
N PHE A 92 -8.12 0.47 -5.72
CA PHE A 92 -7.68 1.86 -5.56
C PHE A 92 -8.72 2.76 -4.89
N SER A 93 -9.99 2.34 -4.84
CA SER A 93 -11.01 3.07 -4.07
C SER A 93 -10.77 2.97 -2.57
N ALA A 94 -9.86 2.10 -2.10
CA ALA A 94 -9.47 2.01 -0.71
C ALA A 94 -8.59 3.18 -0.24
N PHE A 95 -7.98 3.95 -1.16
CA PHE A 95 -7.09 5.05 -0.78
C PHE A 95 -7.83 6.14 0.00
N ALA A 96 -8.95 6.64 -0.52
CA ALA A 96 -9.71 7.71 0.14
C ALA A 96 -10.13 7.35 1.59
N PRO A 97 -10.79 6.21 1.86
CA PRO A 97 -11.15 5.84 3.24
C PRO A 97 -9.94 5.51 4.11
N ALA A 98 -8.86 4.95 3.55
CA ALA A 98 -7.63 4.70 4.30
C ALA A 98 -6.92 6.01 4.70
N ILE A 99 -6.84 6.98 3.79
CA ILE A 99 -6.26 8.32 4.05
C ILE A 99 -7.06 9.03 5.15
N ALA A 100 -8.39 8.95 5.10
CA ALA A 100 -9.25 9.51 6.15
C ALA A 100 -9.07 8.80 7.50
N ALA A 101 -8.63 7.53 7.51
CA ALA A 101 -8.49 6.76 8.74
C ALA A 101 -7.13 6.96 9.44
N VAL A 102 -6.06 7.24 8.71
CA VAL A 102 -4.71 7.41 9.27
C VAL A 102 -4.57 8.72 10.07
N ASN A 103 -3.63 8.76 11.02
CA ASN A 103 -3.32 9.92 11.88
C ASN A 103 -1.90 10.48 11.70
N GLY A 104 -1.14 9.96 10.72
CA GLY A 104 0.17 10.47 10.33
C GLY A 104 0.11 11.26 9.02
N ARG A 105 0.89 10.83 8.04
CA ARG A 105 0.92 11.40 6.68
C ARG A 105 0.50 10.35 5.65
N TYR A 106 0.06 10.81 4.49
CA TYR A 106 -0.09 9.93 3.34
C TYR A 106 0.76 10.40 2.16
N CYS A 107 1.16 9.44 1.32
CA CYS A 107 1.63 9.71 -0.03
C CYS A 107 1.02 8.69 -1.00
N LEU A 108 0.74 9.16 -2.21
CA LEU A 108 0.29 8.35 -3.33
C LEU A 108 1.38 8.39 -4.40
N VAL A 109 1.83 7.22 -4.82
CA VAL A 109 2.94 7.04 -5.74
C VAL A 109 2.45 6.32 -6.98
N ARG A 110 2.64 6.95 -8.14
CA ARG A 110 2.43 6.32 -9.44
C ARG A 110 3.65 5.47 -9.79
N ASN A 111 3.42 4.21 -10.15
CA ASN A 111 4.45 3.28 -10.59
C ASN A 111 4.14 2.76 -11.99
N ALA A 112 4.69 3.42 -13.01
CA ALA A 112 4.49 3.07 -14.41
C ALA A 112 5.71 2.36 -15.00
N THR A 113 5.48 1.39 -15.88
CA THR A 113 6.56 0.62 -16.52
C THR A 113 7.43 1.54 -17.39
N GLY A 114 8.75 1.38 -17.26
CA GLY A 114 9.73 2.21 -17.97
C GLY A 114 9.90 3.61 -17.38
N GLN A 115 9.29 3.91 -16.23
CA GLN A 115 9.42 5.18 -15.53
C GLN A 115 9.80 4.94 -14.07
N GLU A 116 10.54 5.89 -13.48
CA GLU A 116 10.78 5.91 -12.05
C GLU A 116 9.47 6.17 -11.29
N PRO A 117 9.24 5.54 -10.12
CA PRO A 117 8.07 5.83 -9.29
C PRO A 117 7.96 7.33 -8.99
N ALA A 118 6.79 7.93 -9.18
CA ALA A 118 6.59 9.36 -9.03
C ALA A 118 5.57 9.69 -7.94
N LEU A 119 5.90 10.67 -7.09
CA LEU A 119 4.97 11.19 -6.09
C LEU A 119 3.82 11.92 -6.79
N TYR A 120 2.62 11.35 -6.72
CA TYR A 120 1.41 11.94 -7.28
C TYR A 120 0.78 12.97 -6.34
N ARG A 121 0.65 12.60 -5.06
CA ARG A 121 0.05 13.46 -4.04
C ARG A 121 0.54 13.07 -2.65
N GLU A 122 0.72 14.03 -1.77
CA GLU A 122 0.93 13.80 -0.34
C GLU A 122 0.10 14.78 0.50
N GLY A 123 -0.05 14.48 1.78
CA GLY A 123 -0.78 15.32 2.72
C GLY A 123 -0.84 14.73 4.12
N ALA A 124 -1.67 15.33 4.96
CA ALA A 124 -1.91 14.84 6.31
C ALA A 124 -2.96 13.71 6.31
N GLY A 125 -2.81 12.76 7.22
CA GLY A 125 -3.84 11.78 7.51
C GLY A 125 -5.08 12.43 8.12
N GLY A 126 -6.25 11.85 7.87
CA GLY A 126 -7.54 12.40 8.30
C GLY A 126 -8.17 13.37 7.31
N GLU A 127 -7.45 13.75 6.25
CA GLU A 127 -8.00 14.55 5.16
C GLU A 127 -9.06 13.77 4.37
N ARG A 128 -10.09 14.50 3.91
CA ARG A 128 -11.05 13.97 2.93
C ARG A 128 -10.47 14.20 1.54
N VAL A 129 -10.03 13.12 0.91
CA VAL A 129 -9.46 13.14 -0.43
C VAL A 129 -10.34 12.34 -1.38
N GLU A 130 -10.44 12.84 -2.61
CA GLU A 130 -10.96 12.06 -3.74
C GLU A 130 -9.78 11.49 -4.53
N PHE A 131 -9.93 10.25 -5.00
CA PHE A 131 -8.97 9.59 -5.86
C PHE A 131 -9.68 9.05 -7.09
N ASP A 132 -9.43 9.68 -8.23
CA ASP A 132 -9.87 9.19 -9.54
C ASP A 132 -8.68 8.58 -10.28
N LEU A 133 -8.76 7.28 -10.57
CA LEU A 133 -7.68 6.55 -11.23
C LEU A 133 -7.43 7.09 -12.65
N GLY A 134 -8.47 7.49 -13.38
CA GLY A 134 -8.33 8.00 -14.74
C GLY A 134 -7.49 9.29 -14.79
N ALA A 135 -7.86 10.26 -13.95
CA ALA A 135 -7.14 11.51 -13.78
C ALA A 135 -5.70 11.27 -13.27
N ALA A 136 -5.51 10.34 -12.33
CA ALA A 136 -4.20 10.00 -11.80
C ALA A 136 -3.28 9.33 -12.83
N LEU A 137 -3.84 8.56 -13.78
CA LEU A 137 -3.07 7.97 -14.88
C LEU A 137 -2.79 8.97 -16.01
N ALA A 138 -3.66 9.95 -16.22
CA ALA A 138 -3.45 11.05 -17.16
C ALA A 138 -2.44 12.09 -16.65
N TRP A 139 -2.20 12.13 -15.33
CA TRP A 139 -1.25 13.05 -14.71
C TRP A 139 0.19 12.74 -15.12
N ALA A 140 0.88 13.74 -15.67
CA ALA A 140 2.31 13.66 -15.96
C ALA A 140 3.10 14.25 -14.78
N PRO A 141 4.09 13.51 -14.23
CA PRO A 141 4.96 14.07 -13.21
C PRO A 141 5.77 15.23 -13.79
N ALA A 142 5.94 16.30 -13.01
CA ALA A 142 6.94 17.30 -13.33
C ALA A 142 8.32 16.62 -13.41
N PRO A 143 9.20 17.03 -14.34
CA PRO A 143 10.58 16.55 -14.34
C PRO A 143 11.16 16.82 -12.94
N ARG A 144 11.71 15.78 -12.29
CA ARG A 144 12.32 15.97 -10.98
C ARG A 144 13.47 16.96 -11.16
N GLY A 145 13.35 18.16 -10.58
CA GLY A 145 14.54 18.90 -10.19
C GLY A 145 15.37 17.99 -9.28
N GLU A 146 16.70 18.04 -9.38
CA GLU A 146 17.59 17.24 -8.53
C GLU A 146 17.15 17.35 -7.07
N VAL A 147 16.58 16.26 -6.55
CA VAL A 147 16.32 16.17 -5.12
C VAL A 147 17.69 15.98 -4.50
N ALA A 148 18.25 17.06 -3.93
CA ALA A 148 19.43 16.98 -3.09
C ALA A 148 19.18 15.84 -2.11
N ARG A 149 19.99 14.77 -2.19
CA ARG A 149 19.92 13.64 -1.27
C ARG A 149 20.15 14.23 0.12
N GLY A 150 19.06 14.41 0.88
CA GLY A 150 19.14 14.87 2.25
C GLY A 150 20.08 13.94 3.00
N GLU A 151 21.06 14.53 3.68
CA GLU A 151 22.00 13.82 4.53
C GLU A 151 21.23 12.87 5.45
N ALA A 152 21.70 11.64 5.54
CA ALA A 152 21.14 10.65 6.43
C ALA A 152 21.13 11.23 7.84
N VAL A 153 19.95 11.42 8.41
CA VAL A 153 19.82 11.79 9.82
C VAL A 153 20.36 10.62 10.62
N GLU A 154 21.58 10.75 11.14
CA GLU A 154 22.12 9.83 12.14
C GLU A 154 21.15 9.81 13.32
N ALA A 155 20.58 8.63 13.57
CA ALA A 155 19.80 8.40 14.76
C ALA A 155 20.73 8.46 15.99
N PRO A 156 20.30 9.09 17.11
CA PRO A 156 21.08 9.21 18.34
C PRO A 156 21.34 7.87 19.04
#